data_AF-A0A7S2L2R6-F1
#
_entry.id   AF-A0A7S2L2R6-F1
#
_cell.length_a   1.000
_cell.length_b   1.000
_cell.length_c   1.000
_cell.angle_alpha   90.00
_cell.angle_beta   90.00
_cell.angle_gamma   90.00
#
_symmetry.space_group_name_H-M   'P 1'
#
loop_
_entity.id
_entity.type
_entity.pdbx_description
1 polymer ?
#
loop_
_entity_poly.entity_id
_entity_poly.type
_entity_poly.pdbx_seq_one_letter_code
_entity_poly.pdbx_strand_id
1 'polypeptide(L)'
;MSNSCTDQCPVCYEELRKDLCVTDPCGHVFHRKCFTGWANASYSKQPLARIKCPTCNKHTDKAIDIYLEVTGLNLESFNGDDDGSNVLNAKIKELSARLSGYAKEAAELKHEARRVNELESEMKEAKMEITCERLKNETLKGELKKAENVANQKVESLRRQSTIVQQGLRSENSRLKTENEALLPMKQDMSRISADNQRMKRKLHGMESDMKKKGSADDQILRYQAALKEAKDTIKRMQLRGVTNGDELKVENKRLKARIKKLEAERQECVIEDVSVPKRKRFPSSMGNASMYGRRIPQLDPARQVVERAISQESSSVPPVEKTNAPVVYE
;
A
#
# COMPACT_ATOMS: atom_id res chain seq x y z
N MET A 1 14.66 -77.21 5.51
CA MET A 1 16.06 -77.19 5.98
C MET A 1 16.03 -76.85 7.45
N SER A 2 16.20 -77.86 8.30
CA SER A 2 16.12 -77.77 9.75
C SER A 2 17.39 -77.10 10.26
N ASN A 3 17.39 -75.77 10.38
CA ASN A 3 18.44 -75.07 11.10
C ASN A 3 18.29 -75.43 12.57
N SER A 4 19.09 -76.40 13.04
CA SER A 4 19.32 -76.63 14.45
C SER A 4 19.73 -75.30 15.07
N CYS A 5 18.84 -74.70 15.86
CA CYS A 5 19.18 -73.64 16.80
C CYS A 5 20.17 -74.26 17.79
N THR A 6 21.46 -74.25 17.44
CA THR A 6 22.50 -74.64 18.36
C THR A 6 22.52 -73.58 19.44
N ASP A 7 22.31 -73.96 20.69
CA ASP A 7 22.40 -73.09 21.89
C ASP A 7 23.82 -72.56 22.14
N GLN A 8 24.65 -72.48 21.10
CA GLN A 8 26.05 -72.13 21.10
C GLN A 8 26.28 -70.86 20.29
N CYS A 9 27.16 -70.00 20.80
CA CYS A 9 27.57 -68.79 20.09
C CYS A 9 28.42 -69.17 18.87
N PRO A 10 28.07 -68.76 17.65
CA PRO A 10 28.81 -69.16 16.45
C PRO A 10 30.19 -68.48 16.30
N VAL A 11 30.60 -67.65 17.27
CA VAL A 11 31.92 -67.00 17.30
C VAL A 11 32.90 -67.74 18.22
N CYS A 12 32.47 -68.16 19.42
CA CYS A 12 33.33 -68.88 20.38
C CYS A 12 32.95 -70.36 20.57
N TYR A 13 31.81 -70.80 20.04
CA TYR A 13 31.21 -72.13 20.18
C TYR A 13 30.82 -72.52 21.62
N GLU A 14 30.77 -71.56 22.56
CA GLU A 14 30.28 -71.77 23.94
C GLU A 14 28.77 -71.55 24.05
N GLU A 15 28.14 -72.10 25.09
CA GLU A 15 26.70 -71.98 25.33
C GLU A 15 26.21 -70.54 25.59
N LEU A 16 25.06 -70.20 25.02
CA LEU A 16 24.41 -68.88 25.14
C LEU A 16 23.63 -68.75 26.46
N ARG A 17 24.34 -68.68 27.60
CA ARG A 17 23.71 -68.60 28.94
C ARG A 17 23.57 -67.19 29.53
N LYS A 18 24.48 -66.26 29.19
CA LYS A 18 24.53 -64.92 29.80
C LYS A 18 25.13 -63.89 28.84
N ASP A 19 24.92 -62.60 29.13
CA ASP A 19 25.46 -61.47 28.36
C ASP A 19 25.17 -61.60 26.87
N LEU A 20 23.89 -61.86 26.52
CA LEU A 20 23.48 -62.12 25.15
C LEU A 20 23.12 -60.83 24.42
N CYS A 21 23.44 -60.79 23.13
CA CYS A 21 22.97 -59.74 22.25
C CYS A 21 22.45 -60.32 20.94
N VAL A 22 21.49 -59.62 20.32
CA VAL A 22 20.93 -59.93 19.01
C VAL A 22 21.31 -58.88 18.01
N THR A 23 21.62 -59.34 16.80
CA THR A 23 21.93 -58.49 15.64
C THR A 23 20.65 -58.00 14.95
N ASP A 24 20.54 -56.69 14.71
CA ASP A 24 19.45 -56.06 13.96
C ASP A 24 19.90 -55.80 12.51
N PRO A 25 19.19 -56.26 11.47
CA PRO A 25 17.84 -56.87 11.48
C PRO A 25 17.81 -58.41 11.42
N CYS A 26 18.96 -59.08 11.39
CA CYS A 26 18.97 -60.51 11.07
C CYS A 26 18.64 -61.47 12.22
N GLY A 27 18.55 -61.00 13.46
CA GLY A 27 18.05 -61.77 14.59
C GLY A 27 19.02 -62.79 15.21
N HIS A 28 20.25 -62.92 14.71
CA HIS A 28 21.20 -63.91 15.25
C HIS A 28 21.74 -63.47 16.62
N VAL A 29 21.85 -64.45 17.54
CA VAL A 29 22.24 -64.28 18.94
C VAL A 29 23.72 -64.60 19.15
N PHE A 30 24.40 -63.79 19.95
CA PHE A 30 25.82 -63.96 20.31
C PHE A 30 26.04 -63.53 21.76
N HIS A 31 27.15 -63.93 22.37
CA HIS A 31 27.62 -63.18 23.55
C HIS A 31 28.01 -61.76 23.12
N ARG A 32 27.66 -60.76 23.94
CA ARG A 32 27.98 -59.35 23.74
C ARG A 32 29.45 -59.13 23.49
N LYS A 33 30.31 -59.82 24.26
CA LYS A 33 31.78 -59.75 24.10
C LYS A 33 32.23 -60.29 22.74
N CYS A 34 31.68 -61.42 22.31
CA CYS A 34 32.03 -62.06 21.04
C CYS A 34 31.66 -61.19 19.84
N PHE A 35 30.44 -60.63 19.82
CA PHE A 35 30.02 -59.74 18.73
C PHE A 35 30.82 -58.43 18.71
N THR A 36 31.10 -57.85 19.88
CA THR A 36 31.91 -56.61 19.98
C THR A 36 33.34 -56.85 19.50
N GLY A 37 33.96 -57.97 19.86
CA GLY A 37 35.28 -58.36 19.36
C GLY A 37 35.30 -58.51 17.84
N TRP A 38 34.28 -59.16 17.28
CA TRP A 38 34.11 -59.30 15.83
C TRP A 38 33.94 -57.95 15.11
N ALA A 39 33.10 -57.06 15.66
CA ALA A 39 32.87 -55.73 15.12
C ALA A 39 34.17 -54.89 15.12
N ASN A 40 34.92 -54.90 16.22
CA ASN A 40 36.17 -54.16 16.34
C ASN A 40 37.26 -54.69 15.38
N ALA A 41 37.37 -56.01 15.25
CA ALA A 41 38.28 -56.64 14.29
C ALA A 41 37.93 -56.26 12.84
N SER A 42 36.63 -56.17 12.53
CA SER A 42 36.15 -55.75 11.21
C SER A 42 36.41 -54.27 10.94
N TYR A 43 36.22 -53.40 11.94
CA TYR A 43 36.42 -51.96 11.83
C TYR A 43 37.89 -51.58 11.61
N SER A 44 38.82 -52.32 12.23
CA SER A 44 40.27 -52.09 12.07
C SER A 44 40.76 -52.19 10.62
N LYS A 45 40.07 -52.96 9.77
CA LYS A 45 40.42 -53.15 8.36
C LYS A 45 39.87 -52.04 7.46
N GLN A 46 38.73 -51.45 7.81
CA GLN A 46 38.06 -50.38 7.07
C GLN A 46 37.20 -49.52 8.02
N PRO A 47 37.65 -48.31 8.39
CA PRO A 47 36.96 -47.44 9.35
C PRO A 47 35.55 -46.98 8.93
N LEU A 48 35.15 -47.23 7.68
CA LEU A 48 33.84 -46.85 7.12
C LEU A 48 32.98 -48.06 6.74
N ALA A 49 33.44 -49.29 7.01
CA ALA A 49 32.67 -50.48 6.67
C ALA A 49 31.56 -50.73 7.71
N ARG A 50 30.33 -50.94 7.20
CA ARG A 50 29.21 -51.41 8.01
C ARG A 50 29.51 -52.81 8.54
N ILE A 51 29.29 -53.03 9.84
CA ILE A 51 29.49 -54.31 10.51
C ILE A 51 28.60 -55.38 9.85
N LYS A 52 29.15 -56.60 9.67
CA LYS A 52 28.42 -57.75 9.12
C LYS A 52 28.24 -58.83 10.18
N CYS A 53 27.06 -59.44 10.20
CA CYS A 53 26.73 -60.56 11.08
C CYS A 53 27.66 -61.76 10.81
N PRO A 54 28.32 -62.34 11.83
CA PRO A 54 29.15 -63.53 11.66
C PRO A 54 28.40 -64.74 11.08
N THR A 55 27.10 -64.87 11.36
CA THR A 55 26.31 -66.05 10.98
C THR A 55 25.80 -65.97 9.55
N CYS A 56 25.29 -64.82 9.11
CA CYS A 56 24.61 -64.69 7.81
C CYS A 56 25.22 -63.64 6.88
N ASN A 57 26.29 -62.97 7.31
CA ASN A 57 27.00 -61.94 6.56
C ASN A 57 26.16 -60.73 6.11
N LYS A 58 24.93 -60.58 6.63
CA LYS A 58 24.08 -59.39 6.43
C LYS A 58 24.62 -58.22 7.24
N HIS A 59 24.41 -57.00 6.74
CA HIS A 59 24.77 -55.80 7.47
C HIS A 59 23.92 -55.66 8.73
N THR A 60 24.57 -55.25 9.81
CA THR A 60 23.95 -55.04 11.11
C THR A 60 24.16 -53.60 11.54
N ASP A 61 23.08 -52.89 11.84
CA ASP A 61 23.16 -51.48 12.25
C ASP A 61 23.52 -51.36 13.73
N LYS A 62 23.08 -52.33 14.55
CA LYS A 62 23.31 -52.37 16.00
C LYS A 62 23.16 -53.79 16.56
N ALA A 63 23.67 -53.98 17.78
CA ALA A 63 23.42 -55.16 18.59
C ALA A 63 22.62 -54.81 19.85
N ILE A 64 21.47 -55.45 20.01
CA ILE A 64 20.50 -55.21 21.08
C ILE A 64 20.79 -56.21 22.21
N ASP A 65 20.95 -55.75 23.45
CA ASP A 65 21.09 -56.65 24.61
C ASP A 65 19.80 -57.39 24.89
N ILE A 66 19.89 -58.69 25.18
CA ILE A 66 18.77 -59.48 25.70
C ILE A 66 18.99 -59.69 27.20
N TYR A 67 18.14 -59.08 28.01
CA TYR A 67 18.07 -59.34 29.45
C TYR A 67 17.02 -60.44 29.69
N LEU A 68 17.50 -61.67 29.88
CA LEU A 68 16.68 -62.79 30.34
C LEU A 68 16.75 -62.84 31.87
N GLU A 69 15.88 -62.08 32.52
CA GLU A 69 15.72 -62.12 33.97
C GLU A 69 14.82 -63.32 34.35
N VAL A 70 15.38 -64.55 34.28
CA VAL A 70 14.66 -65.80 34.60
C VAL A 70 14.84 -66.19 36.07
N THR A 71 15.09 -65.22 36.95
CA THR A 71 15.35 -65.49 38.38
C THR A 71 14.08 -65.71 39.22
N GLY A 72 12.89 -65.75 38.61
CA GLY A 72 11.61 -65.79 39.34
C GLY A 72 10.75 -67.04 39.19
N LEU A 73 11.06 -67.97 38.28
CA LEU A 73 10.23 -69.16 38.06
C LEU A 73 10.85 -70.37 38.78
N ASN A 74 10.72 -70.39 40.10
CA ASN A 74 11.00 -71.58 40.90
C ASN A 74 9.91 -72.63 40.59
N LEU A 75 10.13 -73.44 39.55
CA LEU A 75 9.16 -74.38 38.99
C LEU A 75 9.02 -75.67 39.82
N GLU A 76 9.72 -75.78 40.95
CA GLU A 76 9.87 -77.03 41.71
C GLU A 76 8.98 -77.14 42.97
N SER A 77 7.93 -76.32 43.13
CA SER A 77 7.13 -76.33 44.38
C SER A 77 5.61 -76.42 44.23
N PHE A 78 5.08 -76.84 43.07
CA PHE A 78 3.64 -77.10 42.92
C PHE A 78 3.32 -78.59 43.11
N ASN A 79 3.49 -79.07 44.35
CA ASN A 79 2.82 -80.31 44.78
C ASN A 79 1.51 -79.90 45.46
N GLY A 80 0.41 -80.47 44.97
CA GLY A 80 -0.93 -79.92 45.11
C GLY A 80 -1.57 -80.04 46.49
N ASP A 81 -2.09 -78.90 46.95
CA ASP A 81 -3.25 -78.79 47.82
C ASP A 81 -4.22 -77.78 47.17
N ASP A 82 -5.49 -78.17 47.07
CA ASP A 82 -6.58 -77.55 46.28
C ASP A 82 -6.91 -76.07 46.64
N ASP A 83 -6.31 -75.53 47.70
CA ASP A 83 -6.54 -74.15 48.18
C ASP A 83 -5.78 -73.07 47.36
N GLY A 84 -4.70 -73.44 46.67
CA GLY A 84 -3.93 -72.51 45.82
C GLY A 84 -4.70 -71.96 44.61
N SER A 85 -5.74 -72.70 44.16
CA SER A 85 -6.57 -72.32 43.02
C SER A 85 -7.38 -71.03 43.27
N ASN A 86 -7.85 -70.83 44.50
CA ASN A 86 -8.65 -69.66 44.87
C ASN A 86 -7.81 -68.37 44.89
N VAL A 87 -6.59 -68.43 45.40
CA VAL A 87 -5.66 -67.28 45.44
C VAL A 87 -5.25 -66.87 44.02
N LEU A 88 -4.96 -67.85 43.15
CA LEU A 88 -4.60 -67.59 41.77
C LEU A 88 -5.78 -66.97 41.00
N ASN A 89 -6.99 -67.49 41.15
CA ASN A 89 -8.19 -66.94 40.51
C ASN A 89 -8.51 -65.51 40.98
N ALA A 90 -8.32 -65.21 42.27
CA ALA A 90 -8.45 -63.84 42.78
C ALA A 90 -7.43 -62.89 42.13
N LYS A 91 -6.17 -63.34 41.98
CA LYS A 91 -5.13 -62.53 41.33
C LYS A 91 -5.39 -62.35 39.83
N ILE A 92 -5.87 -63.39 39.14
CA ILE A 92 -6.28 -63.30 37.73
C ILE A 92 -7.39 -62.27 37.56
N LYS A 93 -8.39 -62.26 38.45
CA LYS A 93 -9.48 -61.28 38.42
C LYS A 93 -9.00 -59.85 38.65
N GLU A 94 -8.10 -59.64 39.62
CA GLU A 94 -7.48 -58.34 39.88
C GLU A 94 -6.67 -57.85 38.67
N LEU A 95 -5.81 -58.70 38.11
CA LEU A 95 -5.00 -58.36 36.94
C LEU A 95 -5.86 -58.09 35.71
N SER A 96 -6.93 -58.86 35.51
CA SER A 96 -7.89 -58.64 34.41
C SER A 96 -8.61 -57.29 34.55
N ALA A 97 -8.99 -56.91 35.77
CA ALA A 97 -9.57 -55.59 36.03
C ALA A 97 -8.58 -54.46 35.76
N ARG A 98 -7.31 -54.62 36.16
CA ARG A 98 -6.24 -53.65 35.87
C ARG A 98 -5.96 -53.53 34.37
N LEU A 99 -5.88 -54.65 33.64
CA LEU A 99 -5.72 -54.65 32.19
C LEU A 99 -6.87 -53.95 31.47
N SER A 100 -8.10 -54.15 31.95
CA SER A 100 -9.28 -53.41 31.45
C SER A 100 -9.18 -51.91 31.72
N GLY A 101 -8.65 -51.50 32.89
CA GLY A 101 -8.36 -50.10 33.20
C GLY A 101 -7.35 -49.48 32.24
N TYR A 102 -6.19 -50.13 32.07
CA TYR A 102 -5.15 -49.65 31.14
C TYR A 102 -5.63 -49.63 29.69
N ALA A 103 -6.49 -50.56 29.28
CA ALA A 103 -7.07 -50.55 27.94
C ALA A 103 -7.96 -49.32 27.69
N LYS A 104 -8.72 -48.87 28.72
CA LYS A 104 -9.51 -47.63 28.64
C LYS A 104 -8.61 -46.39 28.55
N GLU A 105 -7.61 -46.29 29.42
CA GLU A 105 -6.64 -45.19 29.41
C GLU A 105 -5.91 -45.12 28.06
N ALA A 106 -5.51 -46.26 27.49
CA ALA A 106 -4.88 -46.31 26.17
C ALA A 106 -5.83 -45.83 25.05
N ALA A 107 -7.13 -46.12 25.15
CA ALA A 107 -8.12 -45.62 24.20
C ALA A 107 -8.31 -44.11 24.31
N GLU A 108 -8.35 -43.56 25.52
CA GLU A 108 -8.41 -42.12 25.79
C GLU A 108 -7.16 -41.39 25.28
N LEU A 109 -5.96 -41.91 25.57
CA LEU A 109 -4.71 -41.37 25.05
C LEU A 109 -4.66 -41.41 23.51
N LYS A 110 -5.18 -42.47 22.90
CA LYS A 110 -5.28 -42.56 21.44
C LYS A 110 -6.25 -41.52 20.87
N HIS A 111 -7.32 -41.19 21.57
CA HIS A 111 -8.23 -40.12 21.17
C HIS A 111 -7.57 -38.74 21.28
N GLU A 112 -6.89 -38.45 22.40
CA GLU A 112 -6.20 -37.18 22.59
C GLU A 112 -5.05 -37.01 21.58
N ALA A 113 -4.32 -38.08 21.25
CA ALA A 113 -3.30 -38.04 20.20
C ALA A 113 -3.89 -37.66 18.82
N ARG A 114 -5.13 -38.07 18.49
CA ARG A 114 -5.79 -37.62 17.26
C ARG A 114 -6.13 -36.14 17.33
N ARG A 115 -6.66 -35.67 18.46
CA ARG A 115 -6.98 -34.27 18.68
C ARG A 115 -5.76 -33.36 18.54
N VAL A 116 -4.61 -33.79 19.08
CA VAL A 116 -3.34 -33.07 18.92
C VAL A 116 -2.93 -33.00 17.46
N ASN A 117 -3.02 -34.11 16.71
CA ASN A 117 -2.71 -34.12 15.27
C ASN A 117 -3.64 -33.20 14.45
N GLU A 118 -4.92 -33.14 14.79
CA GLU A 118 -5.90 -32.23 14.18
C GLU A 118 -5.53 -30.76 14.44
N LEU A 119 -5.26 -30.41 15.70
CA LEU A 119 -4.82 -29.06 16.08
C LEU A 119 -3.47 -28.68 15.42
N GLU A 120 -2.54 -29.61 15.29
CA GLU A 120 -1.29 -29.38 14.55
C GLU A 120 -1.53 -29.11 13.06
N SER A 121 -2.53 -29.76 12.46
CA SER A 121 -2.94 -29.51 11.07
C SER A 121 -3.55 -28.12 10.93
N GLU A 122 -4.48 -27.75 11.81
CA GLU A 122 -5.09 -26.42 11.83
C GLU A 122 -4.06 -25.31 12.04
N MET A 123 -3.08 -25.52 12.94
CA MET A 123 -2.00 -24.57 13.17
C MET A 123 -1.11 -24.39 11.93
N LYS A 124 -0.85 -25.46 11.18
CA LYS A 124 -0.09 -25.39 9.92
C LYS A 124 -0.86 -24.61 8.86
N GLU A 125 -2.17 -24.82 8.75
CA GLU A 125 -3.04 -24.09 7.82
C GLU A 125 -3.09 -22.59 8.16
N ALA A 126 -3.35 -22.25 9.43
CA ALA A 126 -3.36 -20.87 9.90
C ALA A 126 -2.01 -20.18 9.67
N LYS A 127 -0.89 -20.89 9.87
CA LYS A 127 0.45 -20.37 9.59
C LYS A 127 0.65 -20.07 8.10
N MET A 128 0.17 -20.95 7.21
CA MET A 128 0.22 -20.74 5.76
C MET A 128 -0.62 -19.51 5.37
N GLU A 129 -1.83 -19.38 5.91
CA GLU A 129 -2.70 -18.23 5.67
C GLU A 129 -2.04 -16.90 6.10
N ILE A 130 -1.45 -16.87 7.30
CA ILE A 130 -0.70 -15.70 7.79
C ILE A 130 0.45 -15.35 6.83
N THR A 131 1.19 -16.33 6.32
CA THR A 131 2.27 -16.05 5.35
C THR A 131 1.75 -15.50 4.03
N CYS A 132 0.62 -15.99 3.54
CA CYS A 132 -0.02 -15.48 2.32
C CYS A 132 -0.46 -14.02 2.48
N GLU A 133 -1.14 -13.69 3.59
CA GLU A 133 -1.58 -12.32 3.87
C GLU A 133 -0.40 -11.37 4.13
N ARG A 134 0.74 -11.85 4.66
CA ARG A 134 1.97 -11.04 4.75
C ARG A 134 2.51 -10.64 3.37
N LEU A 135 2.59 -11.57 2.43
CA LEU A 135 3.05 -11.29 1.05
C LEU A 135 2.11 -10.32 0.32
N LYS A 136 0.80 -10.47 0.51
CA LYS A 136 -0.20 -9.56 -0.04
C LYS A 136 -0.05 -8.15 0.54
N ASN A 137 0.17 -8.03 1.84
CA ASN A 137 0.44 -6.74 2.49
C ASN A 137 1.73 -6.09 1.99
N GLU A 138 2.79 -6.87 1.74
CA GLU A 138 4.03 -6.36 1.14
C GLU A 138 3.81 -5.84 -0.29
N THR A 139 3.00 -6.55 -1.08
CA THR A 139 2.61 -6.12 -2.42
C THR A 139 1.84 -4.79 -2.39
N LEU A 140 0.83 -4.70 -1.53
CA LEU A 140 0.04 -3.47 -1.34
C LEU A 140 0.88 -2.30 -0.85
N LYS A 141 1.85 -2.52 0.04
CA LYS A 141 2.83 -1.50 0.44
C LYS A 141 3.67 -1.01 -0.73
N GLY A 142 4.10 -1.91 -1.62
CA GLY A 142 4.81 -1.58 -2.84
C GLY A 142 3.97 -0.71 -3.79
N GLU A 143 2.69 -1.03 -3.96
CA GLU A 143 1.76 -0.24 -4.77
C GLU A 143 1.47 1.13 -4.18
N LEU A 144 1.27 1.21 -2.86
CA LEU A 144 1.07 2.47 -2.15
C LEU A 144 2.26 3.42 -2.36
N LYS A 145 3.50 2.92 -2.23
CA LYS A 145 4.71 3.70 -2.46
C LYS A 145 4.82 4.19 -3.92
N LYS A 146 4.41 3.37 -4.90
CA LYS A 146 4.37 3.79 -6.31
C LYS A 146 3.35 4.91 -6.52
N ALA A 147 2.16 4.78 -5.95
CA ALA A 147 1.12 5.80 -6.04
C ALA A 147 1.55 7.13 -5.38
N GLU A 148 2.20 7.05 -4.21
CA GLU A 148 2.78 8.21 -3.51
C GLU A 148 3.83 8.93 -4.36
N ASN A 149 4.74 8.17 -4.99
CA ASN A 149 5.74 8.75 -5.89
C ASN A 149 5.09 9.48 -7.09
N VAL A 150 4.06 8.91 -7.70
CA VAL A 150 3.32 9.54 -8.80
C VAL A 150 2.61 10.81 -8.33
N ALA A 151 1.99 10.79 -7.15
CA ALA A 151 1.35 11.95 -6.56
C ALA A 151 2.36 13.07 -6.29
N ASN A 152 3.53 12.74 -5.71
CA ASN A 152 4.60 13.70 -5.45
C ASN A 152 5.15 14.32 -6.74
N GLN A 153 5.38 13.52 -7.77
CA GLN A 153 5.77 14.03 -9.11
C GLN A 153 4.73 14.98 -9.68
N LYS A 154 3.44 14.66 -9.55
CA LYS A 154 2.36 15.54 -10.04
C LYS A 154 2.30 16.85 -9.26
N VAL A 155 2.46 16.80 -7.93
CA VAL A 155 2.54 18.00 -7.08
C VAL A 155 3.72 18.89 -7.48
N GLU A 156 4.90 18.32 -7.71
CA GLU A 156 6.06 19.08 -8.19
C GLU A 156 5.83 19.69 -9.57
N SER A 157 5.24 18.94 -10.50
CA SER A 157 4.88 19.44 -11.83
C SER A 157 3.92 20.63 -11.74
N LEU A 158 2.89 20.55 -10.89
CA LEU A 158 1.92 21.64 -10.67
C LEU A 158 2.58 22.85 -9.99
N ARG A 159 3.52 22.64 -9.06
CA ARG A 159 4.31 23.73 -8.47
C ARG A 159 5.11 24.48 -9.53
N ARG A 160 5.80 23.76 -10.42
CA ARG A 160 6.56 24.37 -11.53
C ARG A 160 5.65 25.19 -12.45
N GLN A 161 4.49 24.63 -12.83
CA GLN A 161 3.49 25.35 -13.64
C GLN A 161 2.98 26.61 -12.93
N SER A 162 2.69 26.53 -11.64
CA SER A 162 2.26 27.68 -10.83
C SER A 162 3.31 28.79 -10.82
N THR A 163 4.60 28.46 -10.65
CA THR A 163 5.70 29.44 -10.70
C THR A 163 5.78 30.14 -12.07
N ILE A 164 5.65 29.39 -13.16
CA ILE A 164 5.65 29.96 -14.53
C ILE A 164 4.49 30.93 -14.71
N VAL A 165 3.28 30.54 -14.31
CA VAL A 165 2.08 31.41 -14.39
C VAL A 165 2.26 32.67 -13.54
N GLN A 166 2.76 32.54 -12.32
CA GLN A 166 3.05 33.68 -11.44
C GLN A 166 4.08 34.64 -12.06
N GLN A 167 5.14 34.12 -12.67
CA GLN A 167 6.14 34.94 -13.36
C GLN A 167 5.54 35.65 -14.58
N GLY A 168 4.69 34.96 -15.35
CA GLY A 168 3.94 35.55 -16.46
C GLY A 168 3.05 36.70 -16.01
N LEU A 169 2.26 36.50 -14.95
CA LEU A 169 1.40 37.53 -14.37
C LEU A 169 2.19 38.74 -13.85
N ARG A 170 3.35 38.51 -13.22
CA ARG A 170 4.23 39.61 -12.76
C ARG A 170 4.77 40.43 -13.93
N SER A 171 5.19 39.76 -15.00
CA SER A 171 5.72 40.41 -16.21
C SER A 171 4.62 41.23 -16.91
N GLU A 172 3.42 40.67 -17.02
CA GLU A 172 2.28 41.35 -17.63
C GLU A 172 1.81 42.55 -16.81
N ASN A 173 1.74 42.42 -15.48
CA ASN A 173 1.45 43.55 -14.60
C ASN A 173 2.50 44.66 -14.73
N SER A 174 3.78 44.32 -14.86
CA SER A 174 4.83 45.30 -15.11
C SER A 174 4.62 46.01 -16.45
N ARG A 175 4.25 45.27 -17.52
CA ARG A 175 3.94 45.83 -18.84
C ARG A 175 2.76 46.79 -18.78
N LEU A 176 1.64 46.37 -18.18
CA LEU A 176 0.45 47.19 -18.01
C LEU A 176 0.70 48.42 -17.15
N LYS A 177 1.59 48.34 -16.15
CA LYS A 177 2.01 49.49 -15.35
C LYS A 177 2.73 50.53 -16.22
N THR A 178 3.69 50.10 -17.03
CA THR A 178 4.40 50.98 -17.97
C THR A 178 3.45 51.58 -19.01
N GLU A 179 2.51 50.81 -19.56
CA GLU A 179 1.50 51.33 -20.49
C GLU A 179 0.59 52.38 -19.83
N ASN A 180 0.15 52.13 -18.60
CA ASN A 180 -0.64 53.11 -17.84
C ASN A 180 0.14 54.40 -17.54
N GLU A 181 1.43 54.28 -17.22
CA GLU A 181 2.32 55.43 -17.01
C GLU A 181 2.51 56.22 -18.32
N ALA A 182 2.66 55.54 -19.46
CA ALA A 182 2.76 56.17 -20.78
C ALA A 182 1.48 56.93 -21.21
N LEU A 183 0.31 56.55 -20.67
CA LEU A 183 -0.96 57.24 -20.93
C LEU A 183 -1.20 58.47 -20.02
N LEU A 184 -0.38 58.68 -18.98
CA LEU A 184 -0.51 59.84 -18.08
C LEU A 184 -0.36 61.19 -18.80
N PRO A 185 0.66 61.41 -19.67
CA PRO A 185 0.80 62.67 -20.40
C PRO A 185 -0.44 62.97 -21.26
N MET A 186 -0.97 61.97 -21.96
CA MET A 186 -2.17 62.12 -22.79
C MET A 186 -3.40 62.52 -21.94
N LYS A 187 -3.56 61.96 -20.74
CA LYS A 187 -4.62 62.38 -19.78
C LYS A 187 -4.43 63.83 -19.30
N GLN A 188 -3.19 64.24 -19.06
CA GLN A 188 -2.87 65.62 -18.70
C GLN A 188 -3.18 66.58 -19.85
N ASP A 189 -2.83 66.22 -21.08
CA ASP A 189 -3.12 67.02 -22.28
C ASP A 189 -4.63 67.12 -22.54
N MET A 190 -5.38 66.04 -22.41
CA MET A 190 -6.85 66.10 -22.49
C MET A 190 -7.44 67.04 -21.44
N SER A 191 -6.89 67.03 -20.22
CA SER A 191 -7.33 67.92 -19.15
C SER A 191 -7.03 69.39 -19.47
N ARG A 192 -5.87 69.68 -20.06
CA ARG A 192 -5.51 71.03 -20.56
C ARG A 192 -6.45 71.48 -21.67
N ILE A 193 -6.68 70.64 -22.68
CA ILE A 193 -7.61 70.92 -23.79
C ILE A 193 -9.03 71.16 -23.27
N SER A 194 -9.49 70.37 -22.30
CA SER A 194 -10.80 70.53 -21.66
C SER A 194 -10.91 71.89 -20.94
N ALA A 195 -9.87 72.30 -20.20
CA ALA A 195 -9.82 73.59 -19.54
C ALA A 195 -9.82 74.76 -20.52
N ASP A 196 -9.07 74.65 -21.62
CA ASP A 196 -9.04 75.66 -22.69
C ASP A 196 -10.40 75.77 -23.39
N ASN A 197 -11.06 74.65 -23.65
CA ASN A 197 -12.42 74.61 -24.18
C ASN A 197 -13.41 75.32 -23.24
N GLN A 198 -13.33 75.10 -21.92
CA GLN A 198 -14.16 75.83 -20.97
C GLN A 198 -13.83 77.33 -20.94
N ARG A 199 -12.56 77.72 -21.07
CA ARG A 199 -12.15 79.13 -21.18
C ARG A 199 -12.70 79.79 -22.45
N MET A 200 -12.62 79.11 -23.59
CA MET A 200 -13.20 79.58 -24.86
C MET A 200 -14.72 79.71 -24.78
N LYS A 201 -15.43 78.73 -24.21
CA LYS A 201 -16.89 78.82 -23.98
C LYS A 201 -17.27 80.05 -23.15
N ARG A 202 -16.53 80.33 -22.08
CA ARG A 202 -16.76 81.54 -21.26
C ARG A 202 -16.54 82.83 -22.05
N LYS A 203 -15.48 82.90 -22.88
CA LYS A 203 -15.24 84.05 -23.77
C LYS A 203 -16.37 84.25 -24.78
N LEU A 204 -16.80 83.18 -25.45
CA LEU A 204 -17.91 83.23 -26.40
C LEU A 204 -19.18 83.75 -25.75
N HIS A 205 -19.51 83.25 -24.54
CA HIS A 205 -20.69 83.70 -23.83
C HIS A 205 -20.60 85.18 -23.39
N GLY A 206 -19.42 85.64 -23.01
CA GLY A 206 -19.15 87.06 -22.76
C GLY A 206 -19.35 87.91 -24.02
N MET A 207 -18.80 87.48 -25.15
CA MET A 207 -19.00 88.15 -26.44
C MET A 207 -20.47 88.15 -26.88
N GLU A 208 -21.22 87.06 -26.71
CA GLU A 208 -22.67 87.03 -26.95
C GLU A 208 -23.43 88.03 -26.08
N SER A 209 -23.05 88.15 -24.81
CA SER A 209 -23.64 89.11 -23.87
C SER A 209 -23.33 90.55 -24.28
N ASP A 210 -22.10 90.83 -24.72
CA ASP A 210 -21.70 92.14 -25.25
C ASP A 210 -22.38 92.46 -26.59
N MET A 211 -22.54 91.46 -27.46
CA MET A 211 -23.29 91.58 -28.71
C MET A 211 -24.77 91.87 -28.46
N LYS A 212 -25.38 91.28 -27.42
CA LYS A 212 -26.77 91.62 -27.02
C LYS A 212 -26.92 93.05 -26.49
N LYS A 213 -25.87 93.67 -25.96
CA LYS A 213 -25.88 95.06 -25.47
C LYS A 213 -25.68 96.11 -26.56
N LYS A 214 -25.05 95.77 -27.69
CA LYS A 214 -24.85 96.68 -28.83
C LYS A 214 -25.94 96.44 -29.88
N GLY A 215 -27.05 97.17 -29.76
CA GLY A 215 -28.13 97.16 -30.74
C GLY A 215 -27.71 97.79 -32.07
N SER A 216 -27.45 96.95 -33.07
CA SER A 216 -27.62 97.24 -34.50
C SER A 216 -27.64 95.91 -35.24
N ALA A 217 -28.83 95.51 -35.69
CA ALA A 217 -29.12 94.17 -36.22
C ALA A 217 -28.32 93.82 -37.48
N ASP A 218 -27.88 94.81 -38.25
CA ASP A 218 -27.25 94.59 -39.55
C ASP A 218 -25.75 94.24 -39.46
N ASP A 219 -25.03 94.84 -38.51
CA ASP A 219 -23.63 94.46 -38.25
C ASP A 219 -23.55 93.09 -37.53
N GLN A 220 -24.65 92.69 -36.88
CA GLN A 220 -24.83 91.40 -36.23
C GLN A 220 -24.98 90.25 -37.23
N ILE A 221 -25.72 90.45 -38.31
CA ILE A 221 -25.93 89.43 -39.37
C ILE A 221 -24.62 89.14 -40.10
N LEU A 222 -23.84 90.18 -40.43
CA LEU A 222 -22.56 90.03 -41.12
C LEU A 222 -21.52 89.28 -40.27
N ARG A 223 -21.42 89.60 -38.97
CA ARG A 223 -20.53 88.88 -38.05
C ARG A 223 -20.98 87.43 -37.83
N TYR A 224 -22.28 87.16 -37.72
CA TYR A 224 -22.80 85.80 -37.62
C TYR A 224 -22.54 84.97 -38.87
N GLN A 225 -22.71 85.55 -40.06
CA GLN A 225 -22.43 84.87 -41.34
C GLN A 225 -20.93 84.57 -41.50
N ALA A 226 -20.04 85.49 -41.09
CA ALA A 226 -18.60 85.26 -41.08
C ALA A 226 -18.19 84.15 -40.09
N ALA A 227 -18.73 84.18 -38.87
CA ALA A 227 -18.47 83.15 -37.86
C ALA A 227 -19.01 81.77 -38.27
N LEU A 228 -20.18 81.71 -38.91
CA LEU A 228 -20.73 80.46 -39.47
C LEU A 228 -19.86 79.89 -40.58
N LYS A 229 -19.29 80.74 -41.44
CA LYS A 229 -18.35 80.31 -42.49
C LYS A 229 -17.07 79.76 -41.89
N GLU A 230 -16.48 80.45 -40.92
CA GLU A 230 -15.26 80.00 -40.24
C GLU A 230 -15.48 78.69 -39.44
N ALA A 231 -16.63 78.55 -38.78
CA ALA A 231 -17.01 77.32 -38.09
C ALA A 231 -17.19 76.16 -39.08
N LYS A 232 -17.85 76.39 -40.22
CA LYS A 232 -17.98 75.38 -41.30
C LYS A 232 -16.62 74.99 -41.87
N ASP A 233 -15.73 75.94 -42.10
CA ASP A 233 -14.38 75.66 -42.61
C ASP A 233 -13.53 74.93 -41.57
N THR A 234 -13.73 75.21 -40.28
CA THR A 234 -13.06 74.49 -39.19
C THR A 234 -13.60 73.07 -39.04
N ILE A 235 -14.92 72.86 -39.11
CA ILE A 235 -15.52 71.53 -39.18
C ILE A 235 -15.01 70.77 -40.41
N LYS A 236 -14.91 71.42 -41.58
CA LYS A 236 -14.38 70.82 -42.80
C LYS A 236 -12.91 70.45 -42.67
N ARG A 237 -12.09 71.28 -42.01
CA ARG A 237 -10.68 70.96 -41.65
C ARG A 237 -10.59 69.81 -40.64
N MET A 238 -11.49 69.75 -39.65
CA MET A 238 -11.57 68.65 -38.70
C MET A 238 -12.06 67.36 -39.35
N GLN A 239 -12.98 67.43 -40.33
CA GLN A 239 -13.42 66.30 -41.13
C GLN A 239 -12.31 65.82 -42.06
N LEU A 240 -11.56 66.71 -42.71
CA LEU A 240 -10.38 66.34 -43.50
C LEU A 240 -9.28 65.69 -42.64
N ARG A 241 -9.09 66.14 -41.39
CA ARG A 241 -8.22 65.46 -40.42
C ARG A 241 -8.83 64.14 -39.89
N GLY A 242 -10.14 64.06 -39.72
CA GLY A 242 -10.87 62.89 -39.21
C GLY A 242 -11.11 61.78 -40.25
N VAL A 243 -11.09 62.11 -41.55
CA VAL A 243 -11.20 61.14 -42.66
C VAL A 243 -9.95 60.26 -42.73
N THR A 244 -8.78 60.76 -42.32
CA THR A 244 -7.58 59.91 -42.18
C THR A 244 -7.73 58.87 -41.06
N ASN A 245 -8.26 59.26 -39.90
CA ASN A 245 -8.48 58.33 -38.79
C ASN A 245 -9.64 57.34 -39.05
N GLY A 246 -10.69 57.73 -39.76
CA GLY A 246 -11.86 56.87 -39.98
C GLY A 246 -11.55 55.67 -40.88
N ASP A 247 -10.78 55.87 -41.94
CA ASP A 247 -10.38 54.79 -42.83
C ASP A 247 -9.21 53.97 -42.25
N GLU A 248 -8.28 54.59 -41.51
CA GLU A 248 -7.28 53.87 -40.70
C GLU A 248 -7.94 53.00 -39.63
N LEU A 249 -8.95 53.50 -38.91
CA LEU A 249 -9.71 52.72 -37.93
C LEU A 249 -10.49 51.58 -38.59
N LYS A 250 -11.01 51.75 -39.81
CA LYS A 250 -11.64 50.63 -40.54
C LYS A 250 -10.61 49.57 -40.94
N VAL A 251 -9.40 49.97 -41.33
CA VAL A 251 -8.30 49.05 -41.65
C VAL A 251 -7.82 48.32 -40.39
N GLU A 252 -7.63 49.03 -39.28
CA GLU A 252 -7.26 48.49 -37.97
C GLU A 252 -8.34 47.51 -37.46
N ASN A 253 -9.62 47.88 -37.56
CA ASN A 253 -10.74 47.03 -37.14
C ASN A 253 -10.84 45.76 -38.02
N LYS A 254 -10.58 45.88 -39.32
CA LYS A 254 -10.47 44.71 -40.23
C LYS A 254 -9.29 43.81 -39.85
N ARG A 255 -8.14 44.39 -39.49
CA ARG A 255 -6.95 43.66 -39.02
C ARG A 255 -7.21 42.93 -37.70
N LEU A 256 -7.85 43.59 -36.74
CA LEU A 256 -8.23 43.01 -35.45
C LEU A 256 -9.24 41.87 -35.62
N LYS A 257 -10.27 42.04 -36.45
CA LYS A 257 -11.22 40.95 -36.78
C LYS A 257 -10.55 39.73 -37.40
N ALA A 258 -9.58 39.94 -38.30
CA ALA A 258 -8.80 38.83 -38.88
C ALA A 258 -7.95 38.12 -37.81
N ARG A 259 -7.35 38.86 -36.88
CA ARG A 259 -6.55 38.30 -35.79
C ARG A 259 -7.40 37.53 -34.78
N ILE A 260 -8.58 38.02 -34.44
CA ILE A 260 -9.55 37.30 -33.58
C ILE A 260 -9.95 35.97 -34.24
N LYS A 261 -10.31 35.98 -35.52
CA LYS A 261 -10.67 34.76 -36.26
C LYS A 261 -9.53 33.74 -36.31
N LYS A 262 -8.27 34.19 -36.41
CA LYS A 262 -7.09 33.31 -36.36
C LYS A 262 -6.93 32.65 -35.00
N LEU A 263 -7.05 33.42 -33.91
CA LEU A 263 -6.96 32.91 -32.54
C LEU A 263 -8.10 31.94 -32.21
N GLU A 264 -9.30 32.17 -32.74
CA GLU A 264 -10.42 31.24 -32.60
C GLU A 264 -10.18 29.91 -33.32
N ALA A 265 -9.54 29.93 -34.50
CA ALA A 265 -9.14 28.71 -35.20
C ALA A 265 -8.04 27.94 -34.46
N GLU A 266 -6.99 28.64 -33.97
CA GLU A 266 -5.92 28.04 -33.15
C GLU A 266 -6.50 27.43 -31.85
N ARG A 267 -7.50 28.08 -31.23
CA ARG A 267 -8.20 27.52 -30.06
C ARG A 267 -9.00 26.27 -30.41
N GLN A 268 -9.63 26.19 -31.58
CA GLN A 268 -10.35 24.99 -32.01
C GLN A 268 -9.40 23.83 -32.32
N GLU A 269 -8.21 24.10 -32.88
CA GLU A 269 -7.17 23.08 -33.08
C GLU A 269 -6.66 22.50 -31.74
N CYS A 270 -6.43 23.34 -30.73
CA CYS A 270 -6.02 22.88 -29.39
C CYS A 270 -7.09 22.05 -28.66
N VAL A 271 -8.37 22.18 -29.03
CA VAL A 271 -9.47 21.38 -28.42
C VAL A 271 -9.61 20.00 -29.08
N ILE A 272 -9.03 19.80 -30.27
CA ILE A 272 -9.12 18.52 -30.99
C ILE A 272 -8.03 17.51 -30.54
N GLU A 273 -6.90 17.97 -30.00
CA GLU A 273 -5.82 17.06 -29.55
C GLU A 273 -6.01 16.48 -28.13
N ASP A 274 -6.86 17.07 -27.28
CA ASP A 274 -7.02 16.65 -25.87
C ASP A 274 -8.21 15.70 -25.58
N VAL A 275 -8.88 15.16 -26.61
CA VAL A 275 -9.93 14.12 -26.45
C VAL A 275 -9.58 12.84 -27.22
N SER A 276 -8.31 12.43 -27.18
CA SER A 276 -7.94 11.03 -27.45
C SER A 276 -7.88 10.24 -26.15
N VAL A 277 -9.04 10.12 -25.48
CA VAL A 277 -9.20 9.14 -24.39
C VAL A 277 -9.02 7.75 -25.01
N PRO A 278 -8.07 6.93 -24.53
CA PRO A 278 -7.89 5.58 -25.04
C PRO A 278 -9.18 4.80 -24.82
N LYS A 279 -9.79 4.34 -25.93
CA LYS A 279 -10.95 3.45 -25.93
C LYS A 279 -10.61 2.24 -25.06
N ARG A 280 -11.13 2.20 -23.83
CA ARG A 280 -11.10 1.01 -22.99
C ARG A 280 -11.79 -0.10 -23.77
N LYS A 281 -11.05 -1.15 -24.10
CA LYS A 281 -11.58 -2.40 -24.64
C LYS A 281 -12.71 -2.85 -23.71
N ARG A 282 -13.93 -2.89 -24.25
CA ARG A 282 -15.06 -3.54 -23.59
C ARG A 282 -14.70 -5.02 -23.47
N PHE A 283 -14.48 -5.47 -22.24
CA PHE A 283 -14.50 -6.89 -21.94
C PHE A 283 -15.93 -7.41 -22.18
N PRO A 284 -16.09 -8.58 -22.83
CA PRO A 284 -17.40 -9.16 -23.06
C PRO A 284 -18.02 -9.57 -21.72
N SER A 285 -19.19 -9.01 -21.43
CA SER A 285 -20.11 -9.49 -20.41
C SER A 285 -20.58 -10.89 -20.81
N SER A 286 -20.02 -11.93 -20.20
CA SER A 286 -20.64 -13.24 -20.14
C SER A 286 -20.18 -13.97 -18.89
N MET A 287 -21.13 -14.63 -18.23
CA MET A 287 -21.03 -15.40 -16.98
C MET A 287 -21.19 -14.51 -15.74
N GLY A 288 -22.18 -14.70 -14.88
CA GLY A 288 -23.21 -15.72 -14.79
C GLY A 288 -23.97 -15.45 -13.48
N ASN A 289 -25.27 -15.69 -13.52
CA ASN A 289 -26.13 -15.65 -12.35
C ASN A 289 -25.64 -16.66 -11.30
N ALA A 290 -25.31 -16.20 -10.10
CA ALA A 290 -25.27 -17.05 -8.91
C ALA A 290 -25.33 -16.22 -7.61
N SER A 291 -26.06 -16.78 -6.64
CA SER A 291 -26.07 -16.46 -5.20
C SER A 291 -26.87 -15.21 -4.81
N MET A 292 -28.11 -15.31 -4.28
CA MET A 292 -28.54 -16.16 -3.15
C MET A 292 -27.54 -16.02 -2.00
N TYR A 293 -27.59 -14.91 -1.24
CA TYR A 293 -27.34 -14.82 0.21
C TYR A 293 -27.73 -13.42 0.70
N GLY A 294 -28.96 -13.29 1.21
CA GLY A 294 -29.31 -12.21 2.12
C GLY A 294 -28.56 -12.42 3.43
N ARG A 295 -27.37 -11.82 3.55
CA ARG A 295 -26.67 -11.72 4.84
C ARG A 295 -27.25 -10.55 5.61
N ARG A 296 -27.90 -10.87 6.74
CA ARG A 296 -28.14 -9.91 7.82
C ARG A 296 -26.80 -9.29 8.20
N ILE A 297 -26.76 -7.97 8.21
CA ILE A 297 -25.68 -7.20 8.82
C ILE A 297 -25.62 -7.63 10.30
N PRO A 298 -24.50 -8.19 10.79
CA PRO A 298 -24.35 -8.45 12.22
C PRO A 298 -24.47 -7.11 12.95
N GLN A 299 -25.37 -7.03 13.93
CA GLN A 299 -25.38 -5.89 14.83
C GLN A 299 -23.99 -5.78 15.46
N LEU A 300 -23.39 -4.60 15.29
CA LEU A 300 -22.11 -4.25 15.88
C LEU A 300 -22.19 -4.41 17.39
N ASP A 301 -21.23 -5.14 17.92
CA ASP A 301 -21.03 -5.38 19.35
C ASP A 301 -20.99 -4.05 20.12
N PRO A 302 -21.83 -3.83 21.15
CA PRO A 302 -21.83 -2.61 21.95
C PRO A 302 -20.48 -2.30 22.62
N ALA A 303 -19.57 -3.27 22.73
CA ALA A 303 -18.21 -3.03 23.21
C ALA A 303 -17.39 -2.09 22.29
N ARG A 304 -17.70 -2.05 20.99
CA ARG A 304 -16.97 -1.22 20.02
C ARG A 304 -17.37 0.27 20.06
N GLN A 305 -18.58 0.58 20.53
CA GLN A 305 -19.04 1.97 20.71
C GLN A 305 -18.40 2.67 21.93
N VAL A 306 -17.88 1.92 22.90
CA VAL A 306 -17.20 2.49 24.07
C VAL A 306 -15.80 3.00 23.70
N VAL A 307 -15.10 2.33 22.78
CA VAL A 307 -13.75 2.71 22.35
C VAL A 307 -13.74 3.98 21.50
N GLU A 308 -14.73 4.16 20.61
CA GLU A 308 -14.83 5.40 19.80
C GLU A 308 -15.19 6.64 20.63
N ARG A 309 -15.92 6.46 21.75
CA ARG A 309 -16.16 7.55 22.71
C ARG A 309 -14.93 7.92 23.54
N ALA A 310 -14.08 6.95 23.88
CA ALA A 310 -12.84 7.23 24.61
C ALA A 310 -11.84 8.03 23.75
N ILE A 311 -11.71 7.68 22.47
CA ILE A 311 -10.80 8.38 21.54
C ILE A 311 -11.26 9.83 21.27
N SER A 312 -12.56 10.11 21.34
CA SER A 312 -13.09 11.47 21.14
C SER A 312 -12.96 12.38 22.38
N GLN A 313 -12.68 11.84 23.57
CA GLN A 313 -12.53 12.62 24.81
C GLN A 313 -11.06 12.98 25.14
N GLU A 314 -10.08 12.25 24.62
CA GLU A 314 -8.65 12.54 24.87
C GLU A 314 -8.06 13.67 24.01
N SER A 315 -8.75 14.11 22.95
CA SER A 315 -8.27 15.20 22.09
C SER A 315 -8.53 16.63 22.60
N SER A 316 -9.01 16.82 23.84
CA SER A 316 -9.40 18.14 24.38
C SER A 316 -8.48 18.72 25.46
N SER A 317 -7.37 18.08 25.83
CA SER A 317 -6.43 18.61 26.84
C SER A 317 -5.02 18.76 26.27
N VAL A 318 -4.80 19.81 25.49
CA VAL A 318 -3.45 20.33 25.24
C VAL A 318 -3.12 21.30 26.38
N PRO A 319 -2.13 21.01 27.25
CA PRO A 319 -1.74 21.96 28.28
C PRO A 319 -1.09 23.21 27.64
N PRO A 320 -1.27 24.41 28.24
CA PRO A 320 -0.68 25.62 27.72
C PRO A 320 0.86 25.56 27.78
N VAL A 321 1.49 25.86 26.65
CA VAL A 321 2.95 25.95 26.51
C VAL A 321 3.44 27.16 27.31
N GLU A 322 4.08 26.92 28.46
CA GLU A 322 4.85 27.94 29.17
C GLU A 322 6.05 28.38 28.31
N LYS A 323 6.04 29.66 27.92
CA LYS A 323 7.17 30.30 27.25
C LYS A 323 8.25 30.60 28.28
N THR A 324 9.27 29.76 28.36
CA THR A 324 10.51 30.08 29.08
C THR A 324 11.39 30.96 28.19
N ASN A 325 11.48 32.24 28.55
CA ASN A 325 12.48 33.15 28.00
C ASN A 325 13.84 32.81 28.64
N ALA A 326 14.67 32.06 27.93
CA ALA A 326 16.09 31.93 28.27
C ALA A 326 16.89 33.07 27.62
N PRO A 327 17.77 33.77 28.34
CA PRO A 327 18.62 34.81 27.77
C PRO A 327 19.75 34.20 26.93
N VAL A 328 19.94 34.77 25.74
CA VAL A 328 21.05 34.47 24.82
C VAL A 328 22.33 35.07 25.42
N VAL A 329 23.26 34.21 25.83
CA VAL A 329 24.64 34.59 26.12
C VAL A 329 25.41 34.56 24.80
N TYR A 330 25.96 35.69 24.40
CA TYR A 330 26.92 35.78 23.29
C TYR A 330 28.32 35.61 23.87
N GLU A 331 29.04 34.62 23.36
CA GLU A 331 30.52 34.60 23.34
C GLU A 331 31.01 35.29 22.06
#